data_AF-A0A6V7WS27-F1
#
_entry.id   AF-A0A6V7WS27-F1
#
_cell.length_a   1.000
_cell.length_b   1.000
_cell.length_c   1.000
_cell.angle_alpha   90.00
_cell.angle_beta   90.00
_cell.angle_gamma   90.00
#
_symmetry.space_group_name_H-M   'P 1'
#
loop_
_entity.id
_entity.type
_entity.pdbx_description
1 polymer ?
#
loop_
_entity_poly.entity_id
_entity_poly.type
_entity_poly.pdbx_seq_one_letter_code
_entity_poly.pdbx_strand_id
1 'polypeptide(L)'
;MESQFNKGVNQPKIPRTAGRKRERSMSRLEKELGDLGVNIDSKRMKNLNTEQQREHVGGKKIRVGRSPSVPVPERTPRDVKGLPDRKIRIKARKLARGGLKKLGRAARKGEGDRHVYDLKPKHLFSGKRSTGKTDRR
;
A
#
# COMPACT_ATOMS: atom_id res chain seq x y z
N MET A 1 -13.03 -30.20 12.84
CA MET A 1 -13.16 -28.95 12.07
C MET A 1 -12.02 -27.96 12.34
N GLU A 2 -11.66 -27.69 13.60
CA GLU A 2 -10.62 -26.71 13.97
C GLU A 2 -9.23 -26.96 13.34
N SER A 3 -8.80 -28.22 13.25
CA SER A 3 -7.51 -28.61 12.65
C SER A 3 -7.40 -28.25 11.16
N GLN A 4 -8.51 -28.35 10.41
CA GLN A 4 -8.54 -28.01 8.98
C GLN A 4 -8.41 -26.50 8.79
N PHE A 5 -9.12 -25.71 9.59
CA PHE A 5 -9.03 -24.24 9.59
C PHE A 5 -7.61 -23.75 9.93
N ASN A 6 -6.97 -24.36 10.94
CA ASN A 6 -5.61 -24.01 11.37
C ASN A 6 -4.51 -24.43 10.36
N LYS A 7 -4.79 -25.37 9.46
CA LYS A 7 -3.82 -25.89 8.48
C LYS A 7 -3.99 -25.31 7.08
N GLY A 8 -5.17 -24.79 6.73
CA GLY A 8 -5.51 -24.26 5.40
C GLY A 8 -5.00 -22.86 5.08
N VAL A 9 -3.93 -22.39 5.71
CA VAL A 9 -3.38 -21.03 5.51
C VAL A 9 -2.15 -21.09 4.60
N ASN A 10 -2.13 -20.28 3.54
CA ASN A 10 -1.02 -20.23 2.56
C ASN A 10 0.23 -19.45 3.05
N GLN A 11 0.27 -19.06 4.33
CA GLN A 11 1.38 -18.34 4.94
C GLN A 11 2.24 -19.28 5.81
N PRO A 12 3.54 -19.01 5.98
CA PRO A 12 4.39 -19.81 6.84
C PRO A 12 3.86 -19.80 8.28
N LYS A 13 3.74 -20.98 8.89
CA LYS A 13 3.23 -21.11 10.26
C LYS A 13 4.26 -20.54 11.24
N ILE A 14 3.85 -19.52 11.98
CA ILE A 14 4.70 -18.93 13.00
C ILE A 14 4.92 -19.96 14.12
N PRO A 15 6.17 -20.20 14.57
CA PRO A 15 6.42 -21.14 15.65
C PRO A 15 5.68 -20.70 16.92
N ARG A 16 5.23 -21.68 17.72
CA ARG A 16 4.48 -21.44 18.96
C ARG A 16 5.23 -20.50 19.92
N THR A 17 6.57 -20.53 19.89
CA THR A 17 7.46 -19.67 20.68
C THR A 17 7.42 -18.19 20.30
N ALA A 18 7.18 -17.86 19.02
CA ALA A 18 7.26 -16.47 18.53
C ALA A 18 5.90 -15.80 18.30
N GLY A 19 4.91 -16.52 17.75
CA GLY A 19 3.69 -15.89 17.19
C GLY A 19 2.43 -15.97 18.04
N ARG A 20 2.32 -16.97 18.91
CA ARG A 20 1.06 -17.32 19.60
C ARG A 20 1.04 -16.87 21.05
N LYS A 21 1.66 -15.72 21.35
CA LYS A 21 1.74 -15.16 22.71
C LYS A 21 0.36 -14.91 23.32
N ARG A 22 -0.61 -14.50 22.49
CA ARG A 22 -2.02 -14.31 22.90
C ARG A 22 -2.76 -15.62 23.21
N GLU A 23 -2.37 -16.74 22.59
CA GLU A 23 -2.97 -18.05 22.85
C GLU A 23 -2.45 -18.67 24.16
N ARG A 24 -1.35 -18.16 24.72
CA ARG A 24 -0.75 -18.58 26.00
C ARG A 24 -1.18 -17.72 27.18
N SER A 25 -2.34 -17.06 27.10
CA SER A 25 -2.86 -16.26 28.21
C SER A 25 -3.19 -17.16 29.41
N MET A 26 -2.87 -16.70 30.62
CA MET A 26 -3.11 -17.46 31.86
C MET A 26 -4.56 -17.89 32.02
N SER A 27 -5.51 -17.04 31.65
CA SER A 27 -6.95 -17.34 31.69
C SER A 27 -7.39 -18.48 30.78
N ARG A 28 -6.73 -18.62 29.62
CA ARG A 28 -7.01 -19.70 28.66
C ARG A 28 -6.44 -21.02 29.14
N LEU A 29 -5.21 -21.00 29.67
CA LEU A 29 -4.56 -22.19 30.24
C LEU A 29 -5.26 -22.68 31.51
N GLU A 30 -5.73 -21.78 32.38
CA GLU A 30 -6.53 -22.13 33.56
C GLU A 30 -7.80 -22.90 33.17
N LYS A 31 -8.51 -22.43 32.13
CA LYS A 31 -9.70 -23.10 31.61
C LYS A 31 -9.38 -24.46 30.98
N GLU A 32 -8.40 -24.51 30.06
CA GLU A 32 -8.02 -25.75 29.36
C GLU A 32 -7.47 -26.83 30.32
N LEU A 33 -6.72 -26.44 31.36
CA LEU A 33 -6.22 -27.36 32.38
C LEU A 33 -7.32 -27.78 33.36
N GLY A 34 -8.25 -26.88 33.69
CA GLY A 34 -9.44 -27.20 34.49
C GLY A 34 -10.35 -28.22 33.80
N ASP A 35 -10.56 -28.07 32.48
CA ASP A 35 -11.31 -29.04 31.66
C ASP A 35 -10.62 -30.42 31.63
N LEU A 36 -9.30 -30.47 31.81
CA LEU A 36 -8.50 -31.69 31.94
C LEU A 36 -8.42 -32.22 33.39
N GLY A 37 -9.11 -31.57 34.35
CA GLY A 37 -9.20 -31.99 35.75
C GLY A 37 -8.08 -31.45 36.65
N VAL A 38 -7.26 -30.50 36.17
CA VAL A 38 -6.14 -29.92 36.91
C VAL A 38 -6.49 -28.51 37.39
N ASN A 39 -6.78 -28.38 38.68
CA ASN A 39 -7.15 -27.10 39.29
C ASN A 39 -5.90 -26.25 39.60
N ILE A 40 -5.53 -25.37 38.66
CA ILE A 40 -4.44 -24.40 38.82
C ILE A 40 -5.03 -23.00 38.75
N ASP A 41 -5.05 -22.31 39.89
CA ASP A 41 -5.37 -20.89 39.95
C ASP A 41 -4.34 -20.08 39.14
N SER A 42 -4.81 -19.18 38.28
CA SER A 42 -4.00 -18.25 37.50
C SER A 42 -2.89 -17.56 38.33
N LYS A 43 -3.14 -17.27 39.60
CA LYS A 43 -2.18 -16.64 40.52
C LYS A 43 -0.95 -17.50 40.84
N ARG A 44 -1.06 -18.83 40.70
CA ARG A 44 0.04 -19.78 40.94
C ARG A 44 0.98 -19.89 39.74
N MET A 45 0.60 -19.37 38.57
CA MET A 45 1.40 -19.44 37.32
C MET A 45 2.47 -18.34 37.23
N LYS A 46 3.46 -18.40 38.13
CA LYS A 46 4.52 -17.38 38.29
C LYS A 46 5.36 -17.14 37.03
N ASN A 47 5.69 -18.19 36.28
CA ASN A 47 6.56 -18.07 35.10
C ASN A 47 5.90 -17.26 33.98
N LEU A 48 4.59 -17.44 33.77
CA LEU A 48 3.82 -16.73 32.74
C LEU A 48 3.44 -15.31 33.16
N ASN A 49 3.26 -15.06 34.46
CA ASN A 49 3.06 -13.72 35.01
C ASN A 49 4.21 -12.78 34.60
N THR A 50 5.47 -13.24 34.69
CA THR A 50 6.63 -12.42 34.29
C THR A 50 6.65 -12.07 32.80
N GLU A 51 6.11 -12.93 31.93
CA GLU A 51 6.02 -12.68 30.49
C GLU A 51 4.87 -11.74 30.13
N GLN A 52 3.75 -11.78 30.86
CA GLN A 52 2.62 -10.87 30.67
C GLN A 52 2.89 -9.46 31.19
N GLN A 53 3.68 -9.33 32.27
CA GLN A 53 4.14 -8.06 32.81
C GLN A 53 5.27 -7.43 31.98
N ARG A 54 5.75 -8.11 30.92
CA ARG A 54 6.57 -7.44 29.89
C ARG A 54 5.68 -6.48 29.13
N GLU A 55 5.61 -5.26 29.62
CA GLU A 55 5.04 -4.16 28.86
C GLU A 55 5.66 -4.18 27.46
N HIS A 56 4.81 -4.06 26.45
CA HIS A 56 5.30 -3.64 25.15
C HIS A 56 5.76 -2.22 25.40
N VAL A 57 7.02 -2.04 25.78
CA VAL A 57 7.65 -0.73 25.76
C VAL A 57 7.44 -0.30 24.33
N GLY A 58 6.48 0.60 24.13
CA GLY A 58 6.27 1.31 22.89
C GLY A 58 7.51 2.15 22.72
N GLY A 59 8.60 1.48 22.31
CA GLY A 59 9.90 2.08 22.17
C GLY A 59 9.67 3.28 21.27
N LYS A 60 10.11 4.46 21.72
CA LYS A 60 10.20 5.61 20.84
C LYS A 60 10.83 5.08 19.55
N LYS A 61 10.16 5.30 18.40
CA LYS A 61 10.72 4.93 17.09
C LYS A 61 12.20 5.28 17.14
N ILE A 62 13.09 4.34 16.81
CA ILE A 62 14.53 4.58 16.80
C ILE A 62 14.71 5.92 16.11
N ARG A 63 15.21 6.92 16.86
CA ARG A 63 15.62 8.18 16.26
C ARG A 63 16.84 7.80 15.45
N VAL A 64 16.61 7.33 14.23
CA VAL A 64 17.62 7.32 13.19
C VAL A 64 17.87 8.81 12.97
N GLY A 65 18.74 9.38 13.79
CA GLY A 65 19.29 10.69 13.54
C GLY A 65 19.84 10.65 12.13
N ARG A 66 19.64 11.75 11.40
CA ARG A 66 20.20 11.93 10.07
C ARG A 66 21.69 11.57 10.16
N SER A 67 22.12 10.57 9.40
CA SER A 67 23.46 10.00 9.44
C SER A 67 24.53 11.11 9.42
N PRO A 68 25.62 11.03 10.20
CA PRO A 68 26.70 12.02 10.19
C PRO A 68 27.45 12.13 8.84
N SER A 69 27.26 11.16 7.95
CA SER A 69 27.79 11.18 6.59
C SER A 69 27.01 12.19 5.76
N VAL A 70 27.45 13.45 5.83
CA VAL A 70 27.17 14.59 4.94
C VAL A 70 25.76 14.57 4.34
N PRO A 71 24.77 15.26 4.93
CA PRO A 71 23.53 15.50 4.22
C PRO A 71 23.86 16.43 3.07
N VAL A 72 23.98 15.91 1.85
CA VAL A 72 23.80 16.75 0.66
C VAL A 72 22.48 17.48 0.89
N PRO A 73 22.45 18.83 0.95
CA PRO A 73 21.19 19.53 1.09
C PRO A 73 20.33 19.08 -0.09
N GLU A 74 19.21 18.41 0.22
CA GLU A 74 18.28 17.97 -0.82
C GLU A 74 17.95 19.20 -1.66
N ARG A 75 18.31 19.15 -2.95
CA ARG A 75 18.02 20.24 -3.87
C ARG A 75 16.53 20.50 -3.78
N THR A 76 16.16 21.75 -3.47
CA THR A 76 14.75 22.13 -3.41
C THR A 76 14.06 21.70 -4.70
N PRO A 77 12.92 20.99 -4.63
CA PRO A 77 12.17 20.57 -5.82
C PRO A 77 11.93 21.72 -6.78
N ARG A 78 11.97 21.45 -8.10
CA ARG A 78 11.89 22.47 -9.15
C ARG A 78 10.56 23.23 -9.15
N ASP A 79 9.48 22.59 -8.71
CA ASP A 79 8.15 23.16 -8.53
C ASP A 79 8.05 24.12 -7.34
N VAL A 80 8.99 24.04 -6.40
CA VAL A 80 9.09 24.93 -5.23
C VAL A 80 10.14 26.02 -5.47
N LYS A 81 11.20 25.69 -6.21
CA LYS A 81 12.31 26.59 -6.53
C LYS A 81 11.80 27.78 -7.36
N GLY A 82 11.67 28.95 -6.71
CA GLY A 82 11.17 30.19 -7.32
C GLY A 82 9.80 30.65 -6.82
N LEU A 83 9.12 29.87 -5.97
CA LEU A 83 7.86 30.24 -5.34
C LEU A 83 8.03 30.33 -3.82
N PRO A 84 8.22 31.55 -3.26
CA PRO A 84 8.57 31.72 -1.85
C PRO A 84 7.44 31.27 -0.92
N ASP A 85 6.22 31.77 -1.14
CA ASP A 85 5.11 31.54 -0.23
C ASP A 85 4.35 30.24 -0.51
N ARG A 86 3.91 29.59 0.58
CA ARG A 86 3.02 28.43 0.49
C ARG A 86 1.68 28.78 -0.17
N LYS A 87 1.14 29.97 0.07
CA LYS A 87 -0.12 30.44 -0.53
C LYS A 87 -0.01 30.53 -2.06
N ILE A 88 1.10 31.10 -2.56
CA ILE A 88 1.35 31.23 -4.01
C ILE A 88 1.56 29.84 -4.63
N ARG A 89 2.27 28.92 -3.96
CA ARG A 89 2.42 27.52 -4.41
C ARG A 89 1.07 26.80 -4.55
N ILE A 90 0.17 26.96 -3.59
CA ILE A 90 -1.18 26.37 -3.65
C ILE A 90 -1.96 26.95 -4.84
N LYS A 91 -1.88 28.27 -5.05
CA LYS A 91 -2.52 28.94 -6.19
C LYS A 91 -1.96 28.44 -7.53
N ALA A 92 -0.64 28.34 -7.67
CA ALA A 92 0.03 27.82 -8.86
C ALA A 92 -0.42 26.37 -9.17
N ARG A 93 -0.47 25.51 -8.14
CA ARG A 93 -0.96 24.12 -8.30
C ARG A 93 -2.42 24.07 -8.73
N LYS A 94 -3.27 24.98 -8.23
CA LYS A 94 -4.68 25.08 -8.64
C LYS A 94 -4.81 25.51 -10.11
N LEU A 95 -4.02 26.48 -10.56
CA LEU A 95 -3.97 26.92 -11.95
C LEU A 95 -3.51 25.80 -12.88
N ALA A 96 -2.44 25.09 -12.53
CA ALA A 96 -1.94 23.94 -13.29
C ALA A 96 -3.02 22.85 -13.45
N ARG A 97 -3.69 22.47 -12.36
CA ARG A 97 -4.84 21.53 -12.41
C ARG A 97 -5.99 22.05 -13.27
N GLY A 98 -6.23 23.36 -13.26
CA GLY A 98 -7.23 24.01 -14.13
C GLY A 98 -6.90 23.86 -15.61
N GLY A 99 -5.63 24.03 -15.99
CA GLY A 99 -5.16 23.84 -17.38
C GLY A 99 -5.34 22.41 -17.89
N LEU A 100 -5.05 21.43 -17.04
CA LEU A 100 -5.18 20.00 -17.38
C LEU A 100 -6.63 19.56 -17.67
N LYS A 101 -7.65 20.31 -17.20
CA LYS A 101 -9.07 19.94 -17.43
C LYS A 101 -9.43 19.81 -18.91
N LYS A 102 -8.87 20.66 -19.77
CA LYS A 102 -9.14 20.61 -21.22
C LYS A 102 -8.63 19.31 -21.85
N LEU A 103 -7.45 18.86 -21.41
CA LEU A 103 -6.84 17.61 -21.87
C LEU A 103 -7.62 16.40 -21.37
N GLY A 104 -8.04 16.41 -20.09
CA GLY A 104 -8.90 15.39 -19.52
C GLY A 104 -10.26 15.28 -20.22
N ARG A 105 -10.85 16.42 -20.60
CA ARG A 105 -12.11 16.45 -21.39
C ARG A 105 -11.94 15.80 -22.77
N ALA A 106 -10.78 15.97 -23.39
CA ALA A 106 -10.45 15.32 -24.67
C ALA A 106 -9.90 13.89 -24.49
N ALA A 107 -9.94 13.33 -23.27
CA ALA A 107 -9.43 12.00 -22.93
C ALA A 107 -7.97 11.74 -23.35
N ARG A 108 -7.13 12.78 -23.36
CA ARG A 108 -5.71 12.65 -23.70
C ARG A 108 -4.94 11.98 -22.58
N LYS A 109 -3.91 11.21 -22.93
CA LYS A 109 -3.05 10.51 -21.95
C LYS A 109 -2.21 11.48 -21.11
N GLY A 110 -1.92 12.67 -21.65
CA GLY A 110 -1.17 13.73 -20.98
C GLY A 110 -0.88 14.89 -21.93
N GLU A 111 -0.07 15.85 -21.49
CA GLU A 111 0.33 17.01 -22.32
C GLU A 111 1.17 16.59 -23.54
N GLY A 112 1.92 15.50 -23.43
CA GLY A 112 2.73 14.95 -24.52
C GLY A 112 1.91 14.23 -25.59
N ASP A 113 0.65 13.88 -25.31
CA ASP A 113 -0.23 13.23 -26.27
C ASP A 113 -0.77 14.27 -27.26
N ARG A 114 -0.09 14.41 -28.39
CA ARG A 114 -0.43 15.35 -29.47
C ARG A 114 -0.81 14.65 -30.78
N HIS A 115 -1.24 13.40 -30.72
CA HIS A 115 -1.60 12.62 -31.90
C HIS A 115 -2.83 13.21 -32.60
N VAL A 116 -2.75 13.35 -33.93
CA VAL A 116 -3.86 13.78 -34.79
C VAL A 116 -4.36 12.54 -35.52
N TYR A 117 -5.60 12.15 -35.27
CA TYR A 117 -6.20 11.00 -35.91
C TYR A 117 -6.68 11.34 -37.32
N ASP A 118 -6.50 10.40 -38.24
CA ASP A 118 -7.15 10.45 -39.54
C ASP A 118 -8.60 9.97 -39.40
N LEU A 119 -9.53 10.92 -39.25
CA LEU A 119 -10.95 10.63 -39.09
C LEU A 119 -11.61 10.17 -40.39
N LYS A 120 -11.02 10.52 -41.55
CA LYS A 120 -11.58 10.23 -42.87
C LYS A 120 -10.49 9.69 -43.80
N PRO A 121 -9.97 8.47 -43.53
CA PRO A 121 -8.87 7.96 -44.32
C PRO A 121 -9.33 7.64 -45.73
N LYS A 122 -8.53 8.08 -46.72
CA LYS A 122 -8.90 8.04 -48.14
C LYS A 122 -9.31 6.65 -48.62
N HIS A 123 -8.61 5.60 -48.20
CA HIS A 123 -8.87 4.23 -48.62
C HIS A 123 -10.22 3.66 -48.13
N LEU A 124 -10.94 4.36 -47.24
CA LEU A 124 -12.34 4.04 -46.88
C LEU A 124 -13.35 4.77 -47.78
N PHE A 125 -13.05 6.01 -48.18
CA PHE A 125 -14.02 6.93 -48.76
C PHE A 125 -13.78 7.25 -50.24
N SER A 126 -12.73 6.71 -50.83
CA SER A 126 -12.34 6.93 -52.22
C SER A 126 -12.39 5.63 -53.01
N GLY A 127 -12.87 5.72 -54.26
CA GLY A 127 -12.97 4.59 -55.17
C GLY A 127 -14.30 3.84 -55.06
N LYS A 128 -14.55 2.95 -56.02
CA LYS A 128 -15.69 2.03 -56.04
C LYS A 128 -15.18 0.60 -56.17
N ARG A 129 -15.85 -0.35 -55.54
CA ARG A 129 -15.52 -1.78 -55.69
C ARG A 129 -15.96 -2.25 -57.07
N SER A 130 -15.02 -2.75 -57.87
CA SER A 130 -15.29 -3.41 -59.16
C SER A 130 -15.46 -4.93 -58.99
N THR A 131 -15.86 -5.61 -60.06
CA THR A 131 -15.76 -7.07 -60.16
C THR A 131 -14.27 -7.47 -60.23
N GLY A 132 -13.86 -8.46 -59.43
CA GLY A 132 -12.47 -8.92 -59.34
C GLY A 132 -11.83 -8.75 -57.95
N LYS A 133 -10.54 -8.40 -57.92
CA LYS A 133 -9.77 -8.25 -56.68
C LYS A 133 -10.30 -7.08 -55.85
N THR A 134 -10.27 -7.23 -54.53
CA THR A 134 -10.73 -6.22 -53.57
C THR A 134 -9.59 -5.80 -52.66
N ASP A 135 -9.62 -4.54 -52.20
CA ASP A 135 -8.57 -3.95 -51.36
C ASP A 135 -8.50 -4.53 -49.94
N ARG A 136 -9.58 -5.17 -49.46
CA ARG A 136 -9.66 -5.76 -48.12
C ARG A 136 -10.31 -7.12 -48.17
N ARG A 137 -9.93 -7.97 -47.22
CA ARG A 137 -10.40 -9.35 -47.11
C ARG A 137 -11.88 -9.43 -46.71
#